data_AF-A0A944W5A8-F1
#
_entry.id   AF-A0A944W5A8-F1
#
_cell.length_a   1.000
_cell.length_b   1.000
_cell.length_c   1.000
_cell.angle_alpha   90.00
_cell.angle_beta   90.00
_cell.angle_gamma   90.00
#
_symmetry.space_group_name_H-M   'P 1'
#
loop_
_entity.id
_entity.type
_entity.pdbx_description
1 polymer ?
#
loop_
_entity_poly.entity_id
_entity_poly.type
_entity_poly.pdbx_seq_one_letter_code
_entity_poly.pdbx_strand_id
1 'polypeptide(L)'
;MKRFRENQDDYKNAGVAILDVSVDSFASQKAFAEANGGIDFYLLADFNPKGAVAQAYGVYNEERGVAGRSSFVIDSDGVIQDARTYPPGELPDPQELLGIAQRS
;
A
#
# COMPACT_ATOMS: atom_id res chain seq x y z
N MET A 1 -1.14 5.54 -5.96
CA MET A 1 0.23 6.03 -6.19
C MET A 1 0.35 7.54 -6.24
N LYS A 2 -0.10 8.24 -7.29
CA LYS A 2 0.05 9.72 -7.38
C LYS A 2 -0.40 10.46 -6.11
N ARG A 3 -1.60 10.14 -5.60
CA ARG A 3 -2.15 10.76 -4.38
C ARG A 3 -1.28 10.52 -3.15
N PHE A 4 -0.80 9.29 -2.91
CA PHE A 4 0.07 9.02 -1.75
C PHE A 4 1.43 9.71 -1.86
N ARG A 5 2.02 9.79 -3.05
CA ARG A 5 3.25 10.55 -3.28
C ARG A 5 3.07 12.04 -3.00
N GLU A 6 1.94 12.63 -3.42
CA GLU A 6 1.61 14.03 -3.15
C GLU A 6 1.41 14.33 -1.66
N ASN A 7 1.12 13.32 -0.85
CA ASN A 7 0.88 13.46 0.60
C ASN A 7 1.98 12.77 1.45
N GLN A 8 3.08 12.31 0.85
CA GLN A 8 4.09 11.48 1.53
C GLN A 8 4.77 12.22 2.69
N ASP A 9 4.92 13.53 2.57
CA ASP A 9 5.54 14.37 3.61
C ASP A 9 4.63 14.47 4.84
N ASP A 10 3.30 14.50 4.67
CA ASP A 10 2.36 14.52 5.80
C ASP A 10 2.46 13.23 6.62
N TYR A 11 2.53 12.09 5.93
CA TYR A 11 2.72 10.78 6.57
C TYR A 11 4.05 10.73 7.32
N LYS A 12 5.13 11.15 6.68
CA LYS A 12 6.48 11.20 7.28
C LYS A 12 6.51 12.10 8.52
N ASN A 13 5.91 13.29 8.45
CA ASN A 13 5.82 14.24 9.55
C ASN A 13 4.95 13.72 10.71
N ALA A 14 3.94 12.91 10.40
CA ALA A 14 3.09 12.25 11.39
C ALA A 14 3.72 10.98 11.99
N GLY A 15 4.91 10.56 11.54
CA GLY A 15 5.54 9.32 11.96
C GLY A 15 4.86 8.06 11.42
N VAL A 16 4.08 8.18 10.35
CA VAL A 16 3.37 7.06 9.70
C VAL A 16 4.14 6.62 8.46
N ALA A 17 4.50 5.34 8.38
CA ALA A 17 5.16 4.78 7.20
C ALA A 17 4.13 4.35 6.15
N ILE A 18 4.36 4.70 4.88
CA ILE A 18 3.60 4.17 3.74
C ILE A 18 4.34 2.94 3.20
N LEU A 19 3.63 1.81 3.13
CA LEU A 19 4.07 0.60 2.45
C LEU A 19 3.10 0.31 1.30
N ASP A 20 3.56 0.46 0.06
CA ASP A 20 2.82 -0.03 -1.11
C ASP A 20 3.29 -1.44 -1.47
N VAL A 21 2.37 -2.34 -1.78
CA VAL A 21 2.66 -3.76 -1.99
C VAL A 21 2.00 -4.21 -3.28
N SER A 22 2.79 -4.79 -4.17
CA SER A 22 2.27 -5.46 -5.37
C SER A 22 2.93 -6.82 -5.56
N VAL A 23 2.33 -7.66 -6.41
CA VAL A 23 2.88 -8.97 -6.79
C VAL A 23 3.99 -8.87 -7.83
N ASP A 24 4.40 -7.66 -8.19
CA ASP A 24 5.48 -7.42 -9.15
C ASP A 24 6.84 -7.65 -8.50
N SER A 25 7.85 -7.91 -9.34
CA SER A 25 9.21 -8.14 -8.86
C SER A 25 9.83 -6.87 -8.25
N PHE A 26 10.86 -7.05 -7.42
CA PHE A 26 11.66 -5.92 -6.92
C PHE A 26 12.21 -5.04 -8.05
N ALA A 27 12.68 -5.64 -9.15
CA ALA A 27 13.17 -4.89 -10.31
C ALA A 27 12.07 -4.03 -10.96
N SER A 28 10.85 -4.58 -11.06
CA SER A 28 9.68 -3.85 -11.56
C SER A 28 9.31 -2.68 -10.65
N GLN A 29 9.30 -2.89 -9.32
CA GLN A 29 9.03 -1.84 -8.34
C GLN A 29 10.07 -0.73 -8.40
N LYS A 30 11.35 -1.08 -8.52
CA LYS A 30 12.44 -0.11 -8.68
C LYS A 30 12.27 0.72 -9.96
N ALA A 31 12.06 0.06 -11.10
CA ALA A 31 11.84 0.74 -12.38
C ALA A 31 10.59 1.65 -12.32
N PHE A 32 9.53 1.22 -11.63
CA PHE A 32 8.33 2.03 -11.42
C PHE A 32 8.62 3.28 -10.59
N ALA A 33 9.38 3.17 -9.50
CA ALA A 33 9.78 4.33 -8.69
C ALA A 33 10.60 5.34 -9.49
N GLU A 34 11.59 4.87 -10.26
CA GLU A 34 12.44 5.71 -11.11
C GLU A 34 11.61 6.43 -12.19
N ALA A 35 10.70 5.72 -12.86
CA ALA A 35 9.83 6.29 -13.90
C ALA A 35 8.82 7.32 -13.35
N ASN A 36 8.50 7.27 -12.06
CA ASN A 36 7.54 8.18 -11.42
C ASN A 36 8.22 9.34 -10.67
N GLY A 37 9.46 9.69 -11.04
CA GLY A 37 10.17 10.84 -10.49
C GLY A 37 10.72 10.62 -9.07
N GLY A 38 10.91 9.36 -8.68
CA GLY A 38 11.24 8.98 -7.32
C GLY A 38 10.01 8.86 -6.43
N ILE A 39 10.01 7.83 -5.59
CA ILE A 39 8.98 7.56 -4.57
C ILE A 39 9.73 7.47 -3.24
N ASP A 40 9.41 8.34 -2.27
CA ASP A 40 10.11 8.42 -0.96
C ASP A 40 9.44 7.56 0.13
N PHE A 41 8.78 6.48 -0.30
CA PHE A 41 8.19 5.50 0.59
C PHE A 41 8.38 4.09 0.03
N TYR A 42 8.11 3.07 0.85
CA TYR A 42 8.49 1.70 0.53
C TYR A 42 7.56 1.10 -0.53
N LEU A 43 8.16 0.55 -1.59
CA LEU A 43 7.50 -0.32 -2.56
C LEU A 43 7.98 -1.76 -2.34
N LEU A 44 7.08 -2.62 -1.87
CA LEU A 44 7.37 -4.00 -1.52
C LEU A 44 6.93 -4.95 -2.65
N ALA A 45 7.69 -6.02 -2.82
CA ALA A 45 7.45 -7.05 -3.83
C ALA A 45 6.93 -8.34 -3.17
N ASP A 46 5.64 -8.61 -3.32
CA ASP A 46 4.97 -9.86 -2.96
C ASP A 46 5.08 -10.89 -4.11
N PHE A 47 6.31 -11.06 -4.60
CA PHE A 47 6.58 -11.73 -5.88
C PHE A 47 6.81 -13.23 -5.74
N ASN A 48 7.42 -13.70 -4.64
CA ASN A 48 7.76 -15.11 -4.47
C ASN A 48 7.76 -15.55 -2.99
N PRO A 49 6.89 -16.51 -2.58
CA PRO A 49 5.80 -17.07 -3.37
C PRO A 49 4.80 -15.98 -3.79
N LYS A 50 4.35 -16.03 -5.05
CA LYS A 50 3.57 -14.93 -5.64
C LYS A 50 2.27 -14.70 -4.88
N GLY A 51 2.08 -13.48 -4.38
CA GLY A 51 0.84 -13.11 -3.71
C GLY A 51 0.70 -13.64 -2.28
N ALA A 52 1.76 -14.16 -1.66
CA ALA A 52 1.66 -14.76 -0.33
C ALA A 52 1.20 -13.77 0.74
N VAL A 53 1.68 -12.52 0.67
CA VAL A 53 1.21 -11.45 1.56
C VAL A 53 -0.24 -11.09 1.23
N ALA A 54 -0.57 -10.90 -0.05
CA ALA A 54 -1.93 -10.60 -0.47
C ALA A 54 -2.94 -11.70 -0.07
N GLN A 55 -2.53 -12.97 -0.11
CA GLN A 55 -3.33 -14.11 0.36
C GLN A 55 -3.50 -14.08 1.87
N ALA A 56 -2.43 -13.83 2.63
CA ALA A 56 -2.50 -13.71 4.09
C ALA A 56 -3.44 -12.57 4.55
N TYR A 57 -3.52 -11.49 3.77
CA TYR A 57 -4.43 -10.36 4.01
C TYR A 57 -5.82 -10.55 3.38
N GLY A 58 -6.07 -11.69 2.72
CA GLY A 58 -7.38 -12.01 2.12
C GLY A 58 -7.76 -11.18 0.90
N VAL A 59 -6.79 -10.52 0.26
CA VAL A 59 -7.02 -9.59 -0.87
C VAL A 59 -6.46 -10.09 -2.19
N TYR A 60 -5.90 -11.30 -2.25
CA TYR A 60 -5.42 -11.86 -3.50
C TYR A 60 -6.58 -12.26 -4.43
N ASN A 61 -6.52 -11.80 -5.68
CA ASN A 61 -7.44 -12.21 -6.73
C ASN A 61 -6.83 -13.38 -7.51
N GLU A 62 -7.31 -14.59 -7.23
CA GLU A 62 -6.85 -15.84 -7.85
C GLU A 62 -7.05 -15.87 -9.38
N GLU A 63 -8.16 -15.33 -9.88
CA GLU A 63 -8.46 -15.32 -11.32
C GLU A 63 -7.46 -14.46 -12.09
N ARG A 64 -7.08 -13.31 -11.52
CA ARG A 64 -6.20 -12.33 -12.14
C ARG A 64 -4.73 -12.50 -11.75
N GLY A 65 -4.45 -13.29 -10.71
CA GLY A 65 -3.11 -13.51 -10.17
C GLY A 65 -2.46 -12.23 -9.60
N VAL A 66 -3.25 -11.33 -9.03
CA VAL A 66 -2.82 -10.01 -8.50
C VAL A 66 -3.54 -9.67 -7.20
N ALA A 67 -2.99 -8.77 -6.39
CA ALA A 67 -3.71 -8.20 -5.26
C ALA A 67 -4.87 -7.31 -5.72
N GLY A 68 -6.03 -7.44 -5.07
CA GLY A 68 -7.12 -6.49 -5.14
C GLY A 68 -6.72 -5.17 -4.49
N ARG A 69 -7.23 -4.05 -5.01
CA ARG A 69 -6.94 -2.73 -4.46
C ARG A 69 -7.49 -2.65 -3.04
N SER A 70 -6.61 -2.54 -2.06
CA SER A 70 -6.98 -2.52 -0.65
C SER A 70 -6.05 -1.59 0.15
N SER A 71 -6.51 -1.13 1.29
CA SER A 71 -5.72 -0.37 2.26
C SER A 71 -5.87 -0.97 3.65
N PHE A 72 -4.79 -0.91 4.42
CA PHE A 72 -4.74 -1.31 5.81
C PHE A 72 -4.07 -0.21 6.61
N VAL A 73 -4.63 0.17 7.74
CA VAL A 73 -3.98 1.01 8.75
C VAL A 73 -3.60 0.10 9.90
N ILE A 74 -2.31 0.05 10.23
CA ILE A 74 -1.75 -0.83 11.25
C ILE A 74 -1.02 0.05 12.26
N ASP A 75 -1.33 -0.09 13.54
CA ASP A 75 -0.65 0.64 14.61
C ASP A 75 0.73 0.05 14.94
N SER A 76 1.43 0.67 15.89
CA SER A 76 2.76 0.23 16.34
C SER A 76 2.77 -1.12 17.08
N ASP A 77 1.64 -1.55 17.63
CA ASP A 77 1.48 -2.85 18.28
C ASP A 77 1.13 -3.95 17.27
N GLY A 78 0.99 -3.59 15.99
CA GLY A 78 0.69 -4.51 14.89
C GLY A 78 -0.79 -4.82 14.74
N VAL A 79 -1.69 -4.03 15.35
CA VAL A 79 -3.14 -4.22 15.26
C VAL A 79 -3.68 -3.45 14.06
N ILE A 80 -4.55 -4.10 13.28
CA ILE A 80 -5.25 -3.48 12.16
C ILE A 80 -6.37 -2.59 12.72
N GLN A 81 -6.28 -1.30 12.44
CA GLN A 81 -7.21 -0.26 12.88
C GLN A 81 -8.25 0.08 11.82
N ASP A 82 -7.92 -0.15 10.54
CA ASP A 82 -8.84 -0.07 9.40
C ASP A 82 -8.38 -1.03 8.29
N ALA A 83 -9.34 -1.66 7.62
CA ALA A 83 -9.11 -2.56 6.49
C ALA A 83 -10.21 -2.38 5.45
N ARG A 84 -9.82 -2.03 4.21
CA ARG A 84 -10.78 -1.78 3.13
C ARG A 84 -10.30 -2.35 1.81
N THR A 85 -11.25 -2.88 1.04
CA THR A 85 -11.05 -3.29 -0.35
C THR A 85 -11.94 -2.43 -1.24
N TYR A 86 -11.38 -1.96 -2.35
CA TYR A 86 -12.00 -1.00 -3.24
C TYR A 86 -12.42 -1.68 -4.55
N PRO A 87 -13.65 -1.45 -5.03
CA PRO A 87 -14.05 -1.90 -6.35
C PRO A 87 -13.29 -1.13 -7.45
N PRO A 88 -13.33 -1.62 -8.71
CA PRO A 88 -12.76 -0.89 -9.84
C PRO A 88 -13.30 0.54 -9.94
N GLY A 89 -12.41 1.50 -10.11
CA GLY A 89 -12.75 2.93 -10.20
C GLY A 89 -12.65 3.70 -8.89
N GLU A 90 -12.70 3.01 -7.75
CA GLU A 90 -12.51 3.63 -6.44
C GLU A 90 -11.04 3.62 -6.00
N LEU A 91 -10.65 4.66 -5.29
CA LEU A 91 -9.28 4.87 -4.82
C LEU A 91 -9.31 5.22 -3.34
N PRO A 92 -8.36 4.70 -2.55
CA PRO A 92 -8.16 5.15 -1.18
C PRO A 92 -7.87 6.67 -1.13
N ASP A 93 -8.39 7.33 -0.10
CA ASP A 93 -8.08 8.71 0.24
C ASP A 93 -6.91 8.75 1.24
N PRO A 94 -5.74 9.31 0.87
CA PRO A 94 -4.61 9.39 1.79
C PRO A 94 -4.88 10.22 3.03
N GLN A 95 -5.68 11.28 2.96
CA GLN A 95 -5.92 12.14 4.13
C GLN A 95 -6.86 11.46 5.13
N GLU A 96 -7.83 10.69 4.63
CA GLU A 96 -8.70 9.87 5.47
C GLU A 96 -7.90 8.80 6.23
N LEU A 97 -7.05 8.06 5.52
CA LEU A 97 -6.20 7.01 6.10
C LEU A 97 -5.21 7.58 7.12
N LEU A 98 -4.60 8.73 6.83
CA LEU A 98 -3.71 9.42 7.76
C LEU A 98 -4.45 9.82 9.04
N GLY A 99 -5.67 10.35 8.90
CA GLY A 99 -6.51 10.69 10.04
C GLY A 99 -6.84 9.49 10.92
N ILE A 100 -7.04 8.29 10.35
CA ILE A 100 -7.22 7.05 11.12
C ILE A 100 -5.93 6.70 11.86
N ALA A 101 -4.79 6.70 11.15
CA ALA A 101 -3.49 6.36 11.71
C ALA A 101 -3.10 7.26 12.91
N GLN A 102 -3.40 8.56 12.84
CA GLN A 102 -3.11 9.52 13.90
C GLN A 102 -4.00 9.39 15.15
N ARG A 103 -5.11 8.66 15.06
CA ARG A 103 -6.03 8.40 16.19
C ARG A 103 -5.84 7.03 16.82
N SER A 104 -4.99 6.20 16.22
CA SER A 104 -4.72 4.82 16.63
C SER A 104 -3.62 4.75 17.66
#